data_AF-A0AAV9I8Y5-F1
#
_entry.id   AF-A0AAV9I8Y5-F1
#
_cell.length_a   1.000
_cell.length_b   1.000
_cell.length_c   1.000
_cell.angle_alpha   90.00
_cell.angle_beta   90.00
_cell.angle_gamma   90.00
#
_symmetry.space_group_name_H-M   'P 1'
#
loop_
_entity.id
_entity.type
_entity.pdbx_description
1 polymer ?
#
loop_
_entity_poly.entity_id
_entity_poly.type
_entity_poly.pdbx_seq_one_letter_code
_entity_poly.pdbx_strand_id
1 'polypeptide(L)'
;MKLVKTSAPGKVLIVGGYLVLERPNVAFVVTTSTRFTAILKGELSSGKEVSNSIHLKISSSLERTWFYRISIEGGHITLEFEPGSDSFTLERSNPFVECAVVCGLAVADIDDKAPSNGSLQLELEADPNFYSVSQQGSERMLGKTGLGSSAALVSSVVAAFSAFFGCKDKERIVAAAQLAHATAQRKIGSGFDVSAAVRGSQSYVRFSPDSLERLPFVIENISNGIMARRSRTSFSSWKLDEIWKTLQLPLHWNIVLGKTLSGSDTRDFVRKVMQWKAADSEEALEVWSRLSQLNRKLIGCIEQLSNFALHNAEVFETLNNALGNICFGDNWKSVFRTHSQLVGLPEDILLLFMETVDSIFKTGRECRMLLSLMGRLADVSIEPCSLTSLLDQTLQIPGCILVGVPGAGGYDAVFAVVVGEASRKLVENFWNDNSCFPLASRVDSQGLIFYEEF
;
A
#
# COMPACT_ATOMS: atom_id res chain seq x y z
N MET A 1 16.33 13.22 -26.35
CA MET A 1 15.91 13.04 -24.95
C MET A 1 14.98 11.84 -24.78
N LYS A 2 15.38 10.87 -23.95
CA LYS A 2 14.52 9.75 -23.56
C LYS A 2 13.64 10.17 -22.39
N LEU A 3 12.40 9.69 -22.32
CA LEU A 3 11.45 10.03 -21.27
C LEU A 3 10.68 8.79 -20.79
N VAL A 4 10.73 8.50 -19.50
CA VAL A 4 9.98 7.42 -18.88
C VAL A 4 9.09 7.97 -17.79
N LYS A 5 7.79 7.74 -17.91
CA LYS A 5 6.81 8.05 -16.87
C LYS A 5 6.27 6.75 -16.29
N THR A 6 6.27 6.66 -14.97
CA THR A 6 5.67 5.54 -14.23
C THR A 6 4.83 6.06 -13.08
N SER A 7 3.86 5.28 -12.64
CA SER A 7 3.13 5.58 -11.40
C SER A 7 2.76 4.32 -10.64
N ALA A 8 2.74 4.42 -9.31
CA ALA A 8 2.33 3.34 -8.42
C ALA A 8 1.21 3.82 -7.48
N PRO A 9 0.21 2.98 -7.17
CA PRO A 9 -0.92 3.35 -6.34
C PRO A 9 -0.57 3.36 -4.84
N GLY A 10 -1.39 4.06 -4.08
CA GLY A 10 -1.54 3.87 -2.65
C GLY A 10 -2.27 2.57 -2.34
N LYS A 11 -2.40 2.27 -1.04
CA LYS A 11 -2.97 1.02 -0.55
C LYS A 11 -3.84 1.23 0.68
N VAL A 12 -4.69 0.25 0.94
CA VAL A 12 -5.47 0.08 2.18
C VAL A 12 -5.36 -1.38 2.60
N LEU A 13 -4.93 -1.61 3.84
CA LEU A 13 -4.93 -2.96 4.42
C LEU A 13 -6.31 -3.20 5.03
N ILE A 14 -7.11 -4.09 4.43
CA ILE A 14 -8.46 -4.43 4.90
C ILE A 14 -8.39 -5.53 5.96
N VAL A 15 -7.50 -6.50 5.78
CA VAL A 15 -7.37 -7.68 6.63
C VAL A 15 -5.89 -8.00 6.84
N GLY A 16 -5.52 -8.50 8.03
CA GLY A 16 -4.14 -8.92 8.34
C GLY A 16 -3.32 -7.94 9.17
N GLY A 17 -3.96 -6.91 9.75
CA GLY A 17 -3.30 -5.95 10.65
C GLY A 17 -2.48 -6.67 11.72
N TYR A 18 -1.21 -6.27 11.88
CA TYR A 18 -0.17 -6.90 12.73
C TYR A 18 0.22 -8.33 12.32
N LEU A 19 -0.75 -9.21 12.08
CA LEU A 19 -0.52 -10.62 11.76
C LEU A 19 0.33 -10.82 10.51
N VAL A 20 0.18 -9.97 9.50
CA VAL A 20 0.95 -10.00 8.24
C VAL A 20 2.46 -9.83 8.45
N LEU A 21 2.88 -9.36 9.63
CA LEU A 21 4.28 -9.33 10.04
C LEU A 21 4.84 -10.73 10.33
N GLU A 22 4.06 -11.80 10.29
CA GLU A 22 4.58 -13.16 10.48
C GLU A 22 3.95 -14.15 9.52
N ARG A 23 4.75 -15.12 9.09
CA ARG A 23 4.25 -16.27 8.34
C ARG A 23 3.53 -17.24 9.29
N PRO A 24 2.50 -17.96 8.83
CA PRO A 24 1.92 -17.96 7.49
C PRO A 24 0.69 -17.05 7.35
N ASN A 25 0.62 -15.93 8.10
CA ASN A 25 -0.60 -15.14 8.16
C ASN A 25 -0.85 -14.38 6.85
N VAL A 26 -2.10 -14.46 6.38
CA VAL A 26 -2.55 -13.81 5.15
C VAL A 26 -3.14 -12.43 5.44
N ALA A 27 -2.92 -11.52 4.51
CA ALA A 27 -3.50 -10.20 4.45
C ALA A 27 -4.31 -10.00 3.17
N PHE A 28 -5.26 -9.08 3.20
CA PHE A 28 -5.92 -8.55 2.02
C PHE A 28 -5.69 -7.06 1.93
N VAL A 29 -5.05 -6.66 0.83
CA VAL A 29 -4.68 -5.29 0.54
C VAL A 29 -5.34 -4.86 -0.77
N VAL A 30 -5.97 -3.70 -0.73
CA VAL A 30 -6.62 -3.08 -1.89
C VAL A 30 -5.82 -1.85 -2.28
N THR A 31 -5.53 -1.70 -3.57
CA THR A 31 -4.88 -0.50 -4.09
C THR A 31 -5.90 0.60 -4.41
N THR A 32 -5.43 1.84 -4.42
CA THR A 32 -6.30 3.00 -4.61
C THR A 32 -5.92 3.84 -5.82
N SER A 33 -6.84 4.68 -6.26
CA SER A 33 -6.65 5.62 -7.37
C SER A 33 -5.66 6.75 -7.04
N THR A 34 -5.19 6.85 -5.80
CA THR A 34 -4.19 7.83 -5.37
C THR A 34 -2.82 7.33 -5.78
N ARG A 35 -2.14 8.00 -6.71
CA ARG A 35 -0.89 7.50 -7.32
C ARG A 35 0.29 8.43 -7.08
N PHE A 36 1.47 7.82 -6.96
CA PHE A 36 2.74 8.53 -6.94
C PHE A 36 3.41 8.35 -8.29
N THR A 37 3.67 9.44 -8.99
CA THR A 37 4.22 9.47 -10.34
C THR A 37 5.70 9.86 -10.31
N ALA A 38 6.51 9.11 -11.04
CA ALA A 38 7.92 9.39 -11.28
C ALA A 38 8.14 9.59 -12.78
N ILE A 39 8.64 10.77 -13.15
CA ILE A 39 8.96 11.14 -14.54
C ILE A 39 10.47 11.29 -14.62
N LEU A 40 11.13 10.35 -15.31
CA LEU A 40 12.57 10.37 -15.52
C LEU A 40 12.85 10.74 -16.98
N LYS A 41 13.59 11.83 -17.19
CA LYS A 41 14.04 12.26 -18.51
C LYS A 41 15.54 12.48 -18.52
N GLY A 42 16.15 12.31 -19.68
CA GLY A 42 17.57 12.62 -19.80
C GLY A 42 18.19 12.29 -21.15
N GLU A 43 19.45 12.67 -21.25
CA GLU A 43 20.30 12.43 -22.40
C GLU A 43 21.61 11.83 -21.91
N LEU A 44 21.89 10.63 -22.40
CA LEU A 44 23.08 9.88 -22.06
C LEU A 44 23.91 9.69 -23.32
N SER A 45 25.21 9.91 -23.21
CA SER A 45 26.17 9.73 -24.29
C SER A 45 27.07 8.52 -23.99
N SER A 46 27.28 7.71 -25.01
CA SER A 46 28.28 6.64 -25.03
C SER A 46 29.56 7.21 -25.64
N GLY A 47 30.51 7.64 -24.81
CA GLY A 47 31.73 8.32 -25.25
C GLY A 47 32.96 7.90 -24.43
N LYS A 48 34.13 7.81 -25.09
CA LYS A 48 35.42 7.48 -24.45
C LYS A 48 36.02 8.64 -23.62
N GLU A 49 35.20 9.41 -22.92
CA GLU A 49 35.69 10.48 -22.03
C GLU A 49 36.05 9.93 -20.63
N VAL A 50 36.93 10.66 -19.94
CA VAL A 50 37.66 10.22 -18.74
C VAL A 50 36.84 10.40 -17.45
N SER A 51 35.80 11.24 -17.44
CA SER A 51 34.85 11.28 -16.33
C SER A 51 33.71 10.31 -16.61
N ASN A 52 33.45 9.35 -15.71
CA ASN A 52 32.31 8.43 -15.75
C ASN A 52 31.24 8.90 -14.75
N SER A 53 30.55 10.00 -15.04
CA SER A 53 29.56 10.53 -14.09
C SER A 53 28.30 11.04 -14.76
N ILE A 54 27.16 10.61 -14.23
CA ILE A 54 25.84 11.09 -14.63
C ILE A 54 25.34 12.05 -13.55
N HIS A 55 24.99 13.27 -13.92
CA HIS A 55 24.37 14.23 -13.00
C HIS A 55 22.87 13.98 -12.92
N LEU A 56 22.34 13.83 -11.70
CA LEU A 56 20.92 13.63 -11.43
C LEU A 56 20.34 14.82 -10.68
N LYS A 57 19.36 15.49 -11.28
CA LYS A 57 18.51 16.48 -10.61
C LYS A 57 17.18 15.81 -10.22
N ILE A 58 16.78 15.94 -8.96
CA ILE A 58 15.48 15.46 -8.47
C ILE A 58 14.64 16.65 -8.04
N SER A 59 13.43 16.78 -8.57
CA SER A 59 12.45 17.80 -8.18
C SER A 59 11.19 17.15 -7.62
N SER A 60 10.66 17.69 -6.52
CA SER A 60 9.38 17.24 -5.93
C SER A 60 8.28 18.28 -6.08
N SER A 61 7.03 17.83 -6.01
CA SER A 61 5.85 18.70 -6.00
C SER A 61 5.76 19.68 -4.82
N LEU A 62 6.65 19.56 -3.83
CA LEU A 62 6.78 20.51 -2.69
C LEU A 62 7.92 21.53 -2.92
N GLU A 63 8.30 21.77 -4.18
CA GLU A 63 9.37 22.70 -4.61
C GLU A 63 10.76 22.39 -4.04
N ARG A 64 10.97 21.18 -3.50
CA ARG A 64 12.29 20.72 -3.06
C ARG A 64 13.07 20.16 -4.24
N THR A 65 14.33 20.56 -4.35
CA THR A 65 15.26 20.07 -5.39
C THR A 65 16.52 19.51 -4.75
N TRP A 66 16.98 18.37 -5.24
CA TRP A 66 18.24 17.73 -4.82
C TRP A 66 19.10 17.43 -6.06
N PHE A 67 20.42 17.48 -5.87
CA PHE A 67 21.39 17.18 -6.91
C PHE A 67 22.29 16.03 -6.45
N TYR A 68 22.56 15.10 -7.36
CA TYR A 68 23.39 13.93 -7.08
C TYR A 68 24.31 13.64 -8.26
N ARG A 69 25.40 12.97 -7.96
CA ARG A 69 26.29 12.34 -8.94
C ARG A 69 26.11 10.83 -8.89
N ILE A 70 25.89 10.22 -10.05
CA ILE A 70 25.89 8.77 -10.21
C ILE A 70 27.21 8.35 -10.84
N SER A 71 27.89 7.39 -10.21
CA SER A 71 29.11 6.76 -10.73
C SER A 71 28.92 5.24 -10.80
N ILE A 72 29.38 4.63 -11.90
CA ILE A 72 29.20 3.21 -12.19
C ILE A 72 30.57 2.61 -12.50
N GLU A 73 31.06 1.71 -11.66
CA GLU A 73 32.36 1.08 -11.85
C GLU A 73 32.43 -0.33 -11.23
N GLY A 74 32.77 -1.32 -12.05
CA GLY A 74 33.11 -2.67 -11.59
C GLY A 74 32.03 -3.36 -10.74
N GLY A 75 30.75 -3.19 -11.10
CA GLY A 75 29.62 -3.75 -10.37
C GLY A 75 29.15 -2.90 -9.19
N HIS A 76 29.63 -1.66 -9.06
CA HIS A 76 29.21 -0.71 -8.04
C HIS A 76 28.49 0.46 -8.69
N ILE A 77 27.33 0.80 -8.15
CA ILE A 77 26.54 1.96 -8.53
C ILE A 77 26.48 2.88 -7.31
N THR A 78 27.15 4.02 -7.39
CA THR A 78 27.24 4.98 -6.30
C THR A 78 26.39 6.20 -6.63
N LEU A 79 25.60 6.66 -5.66
CA LEU A 79 24.82 7.89 -5.71
C LEU A 79 25.30 8.82 -4.60
N GLU A 80 26.02 9.88 -4.97
CA GLU A 80 26.58 10.86 -4.03
C GLU A 80 25.81 12.17 -4.07
N PHE A 81 25.56 12.77 -2.91
CA PHE A 81 24.87 14.05 -2.82
C PHE A 81 25.81 15.21 -3.23
N GLU A 82 25.34 16.07 -4.13
CA GLU A 82 26.02 17.30 -4.53
C GLU A 82 25.34 18.50 -3.86
N PRO A 83 25.97 19.17 -2.86
CA PRO A 83 25.37 20.33 -2.23
C PRO A 83 25.22 21.47 -3.24
N GLY A 84 23.99 21.95 -3.40
CA GLY A 84 23.70 23.13 -4.22
C GLY A 84 24.38 24.38 -3.65
N SER A 85 24.68 25.35 -4.53
CA SER A 85 25.26 26.65 -4.15
C SER A 85 24.36 27.49 -3.24
N ASP A 86 23.06 27.18 -3.16
CA ASP A 86 22.09 27.89 -2.35
C ASP A 86 21.95 27.26 -0.95
N SER A 87 22.44 27.98 0.05
CA SER A 87 22.58 27.58 1.47
C SER A 87 21.26 27.36 2.24
N PHE A 88 20.12 27.23 1.56
CA PHE A 88 18.78 27.14 2.18
C PHE A 88 18.12 25.75 2.13
N THR A 89 18.76 24.73 1.56
CA THR A 89 18.24 23.35 1.58
C THR A 89 18.59 22.65 2.91
N LEU A 90 17.82 22.93 3.96
CA LEU A 90 18.02 22.36 5.31
C LEU A 90 17.83 20.82 5.38
N GLU A 91 17.16 20.19 4.40
CA GLU A 91 17.01 18.74 4.34
C GLU A 91 17.98 18.12 3.33
N ARG A 92 19.08 17.57 3.85
CA ARG A 92 20.22 17.03 3.10
C ARG A 92 19.92 15.85 2.18
N SER A 93 18.81 15.14 2.34
CA SER A 93 18.61 13.83 1.69
C SER A 93 17.18 13.31 1.79
N ASN A 94 16.82 12.38 0.89
CA ASN A 94 15.63 11.56 1.03
C ASN A 94 16.00 10.08 0.86
N PRO A 95 16.22 9.34 1.97
CA PRO A 95 16.71 7.96 1.92
C PRO A 95 15.83 7.02 1.08
N PHE A 96 14.52 7.25 1.02
CA PHE A 96 13.62 6.45 0.19
C PHE A 96 13.91 6.63 -1.30
N VAL A 97 14.15 7.87 -1.72
CA VAL A 97 14.46 8.19 -3.13
C VAL A 97 15.85 7.67 -3.48
N GLU A 98 16.84 7.91 -2.62
CA GLU A 98 18.22 7.47 -2.83
C GLU A 98 18.31 5.94 -2.99
N CYS A 99 17.71 5.19 -2.06
CA CYS A 99 17.63 3.73 -2.14
C CYS A 99 16.91 3.28 -3.42
N ALA A 100 15.81 3.95 -3.80
CA ALA A 100 15.05 3.60 -4.98
C ALA A 100 15.82 3.84 -6.29
N VAL A 101 16.61 4.92 -6.37
CA VAL A 101 17.46 5.24 -7.52
C VAL A 101 18.50 4.14 -7.72
N VAL A 102 19.30 3.81 -6.70
CA VAL A 102 20.35 2.79 -6.84
C VAL A 102 19.78 1.40 -7.10
N CYS A 103 18.64 1.06 -6.50
CA CYS A 103 17.91 -0.17 -6.79
C CYS A 103 17.41 -0.24 -8.24
N GLY A 104 16.81 0.85 -8.76
CA GLY A 104 16.33 0.89 -10.13
C GLY A 104 17.45 0.73 -11.16
N LEU A 105 18.60 1.36 -10.90
CA LEU A 105 19.82 1.19 -11.70
C LEU A 105 20.38 -0.24 -11.61
N ALA A 106 20.36 -0.86 -10.43
CA ALA A 106 20.78 -2.25 -10.25
C ALA A 106 19.85 -3.25 -10.97
N VAL A 107 18.54 -3.03 -10.96
CA VAL A 107 17.57 -3.86 -11.72
C VAL A 107 17.83 -3.81 -13.22
N ALA A 108 18.12 -2.62 -13.73
CA ALA A 108 18.45 -2.40 -15.12
C ALA A 108 19.76 -3.08 -15.56
N ASP A 109 20.58 -3.49 -14.58
CA ASP A 109 21.91 -4.03 -14.78
C ASP A 109 22.80 -3.07 -15.58
N ILE A 110 22.76 -1.79 -15.19
CA ILE A 110 23.37 -0.70 -15.96
C ILE A 110 24.89 -0.83 -16.09
N ASP A 111 25.55 -1.53 -15.17
CA ASP A 111 26.98 -1.83 -15.21
C ASP A 111 27.39 -2.51 -16.52
N ASP A 112 26.54 -3.40 -17.05
CA ASP A 112 26.81 -4.11 -18.32
C ASP A 112 26.42 -3.30 -19.58
N LYS A 113 25.75 -2.14 -19.39
CA LYS A 113 25.23 -1.28 -20.47
C LYS A 113 25.85 0.12 -20.47
N ALA A 114 26.92 0.31 -19.70
CA ALA A 114 27.47 1.58 -19.21
C ALA A 114 27.33 2.76 -20.19
N PRO A 115 26.41 3.72 -19.94
CA PRO A 115 26.55 5.07 -20.48
C PRO A 115 27.72 5.77 -19.79
N SER A 116 28.48 6.57 -20.54
CA SER A 116 29.72 7.15 -20.05
C SER A 116 29.48 8.46 -19.31
N ASN A 117 28.57 9.30 -19.82
CA ASN A 117 28.21 10.59 -19.23
C ASN A 117 26.77 10.99 -19.59
N GLY A 118 26.23 11.93 -18.83
CA GLY A 118 24.98 12.58 -19.20
C GLY A 118 24.29 13.28 -18.03
N SER A 119 23.07 13.71 -18.29
CA SER A 119 22.21 14.33 -17.28
C SER A 119 20.85 13.65 -17.25
N LEU A 120 20.37 13.41 -16.03
CA LEU A 120 19.06 12.89 -15.72
C LEU A 120 18.29 13.90 -14.87
N GLN A 121 17.00 14.01 -15.13
CA GLN A 121 16.07 14.77 -14.30
C GLN A 121 14.91 13.85 -13.91
N LEU A 122 14.70 13.70 -12.60
CA LEU A 122 13.59 12.99 -12.00
C LEU A 122 12.60 13.99 -11.40
N GLU A 123 11.37 13.98 -11.89
CA GLU A 123 10.26 14.75 -11.33
C GLU A 123 9.33 13.81 -10.57
N LEU A 124 9.06 14.16 -9.30
CA LEU A 124 8.27 13.39 -8.36
C LEU A 124 6.95 14.11 -8.07
N GLU A 125 5.85 13.52 -8.50
CA GLU A 125 4.50 14.06 -8.32
C GLU A 125 3.68 13.11 -7.46
N ALA A 126 3.19 13.60 -6.33
CA ALA A 126 2.33 12.86 -5.43
C ALA A 126 0.91 13.40 -5.50
N ASP A 127 -0.06 12.50 -5.67
CA ASP A 127 -1.47 12.85 -5.51
C ASP A 127 -1.72 13.49 -4.12
N PRO A 128 -2.44 14.62 -4.03
CA PRO A 128 -2.72 15.30 -2.77
C PRO A 128 -3.33 14.41 -1.70
N ASN A 129 -4.08 13.37 -2.06
CA ASN A 129 -4.70 12.43 -1.11
C ASN A 129 -3.68 11.60 -0.30
N PHE A 130 -2.38 11.59 -0.67
CA PHE A 130 -1.33 11.03 0.20
C PHE A 130 -1.03 11.89 1.43
N TYR A 131 -1.43 13.16 1.39
CA TYR A 131 -1.14 14.11 2.43
C TYR A 131 -2.42 14.78 2.94
N SER A 132 -2.45 15.07 4.22
CA SER A 132 -3.44 15.91 4.85
C SER A 132 -2.79 17.23 5.20
N VAL A 133 -3.45 18.33 4.91
CA VAL A 133 -3.04 19.64 5.38
C VAL A 133 -3.76 19.93 6.69
N SER A 134 -3.02 20.05 7.79
CA SER A 134 -3.53 20.60 9.04
C SER A 134 -2.89 21.96 9.30
N GLN A 135 -3.68 22.94 9.71
CA GLN A 135 -3.18 24.23 10.19
C GLN A 135 -3.08 24.18 11.72
N GLN A 136 -1.87 24.35 12.25
CA GLN A 136 -1.66 24.69 13.67
C GLN A 136 -1.07 26.11 13.69
N GLY A 137 -1.90 27.11 14.00
CA GLY A 137 -1.50 28.51 13.93
C GLY A 137 -1.19 28.94 12.48
N SER A 138 -0.03 29.56 12.26
CA SER A 138 0.45 30.02 10.95
C SER A 138 1.26 28.99 10.16
N GLU A 139 1.54 27.80 10.74
CA GLU A 139 2.31 26.74 10.06
C GLU A 139 1.39 25.68 9.43
N ARG A 140 1.67 25.38 8.15
CA ARG A 140 0.98 24.35 7.36
C ARG A 140 1.69 23.01 7.56
N MET A 141 1.15 22.13 8.41
CA MET A 141 1.71 20.79 8.60
C MET A 141 1.10 19.80 7.59
N LEU A 142 1.97 19.07 6.89
CA LEU A 142 1.60 17.96 6.00
C LEU A 142 1.65 16.64 6.78
N GLY A 143 0.50 16.14 7.19
CA GLY A 143 0.36 14.80 7.78
C GLY A 143 0.23 13.73 6.69
N LYS A 144 0.70 12.50 6.94
CA LYS A 144 0.45 11.36 6.04
C LYS A 144 -0.96 10.82 6.25
N THR A 145 -1.58 10.30 5.19
CA THR A 145 -2.93 9.69 5.25
C THR A 145 -2.92 8.17 5.49
N GLY A 146 -1.74 7.55 5.62
CA GLY A 146 -1.62 6.10 5.84
C GLY A 146 -1.77 5.24 4.58
N LEU A 147 -1.97 5.86 3.41
CA LEU A 147 -2.13 5.19 2.11
C LEU A 147 -0.83 4.57 1.55
N GLY A 148 0.26 4.53 2.32
CA GLY A 148 1.51 3.91 1.87
C GLY A 148 2.29 4.74 0.85
N SER A 149 2.32 6.07 0.99
CA SER A 149 3.03 6.97 0.07
C SER A 149 4.51 6.62 -0.14
N SER A 150 5.21 6.10 0.87
CA SER A 150 6.61 5.66 0.74
C SER A 150 6.76 4.43 -0.15
N ALA A 151 5.85 3.46 -0.07
CA ALA A 151 5.87 2.28 -0.93
C ALA A 151 5.55 2.66 -2.39
N ALA A 152 4.57 3.54 -2.60
CA ALA A 152 4.23 4.07 -3.92
C ALA A 152 5.42 4.86 -4.53
N LEU A 153 6.05 5.75 -3.76
CA LEU A 153 7.25 6.50 -4.16
C LEU A 153 8.39 5.57 -4.57
N VAL A 154 8.77 4.62 -3.71
CA VAL A 154 9.89 3.71 -3.99
C VAL A 154 9.59 2.88 -5.23
N SER A 155 8.38 2.33 -5.34
CA SER A 155 8.00 1.47 -6.46
C SER A 155 8.00 2.21 -7.81
N SER A 156 7.51 3.45 -7.85
CA SER A 156 7.53 4.26 -9.08
C SER A 156 8.95 4.69 -9.45
N VAL A 157 9.80 5.09 -8.50
CA VAL A 157 11.19 5.48 -8.80
C VAL A 157 12.02 4.29 -9.27
N VAL A 158 11.95 3.13 -8.59
CA VAL A 158 12.66 1.91 -9.04
C VAL A 158 12.22 1.55 -10.46
N ALA A 159 10.91 1.59 -10.74
CA ALA A 159 10.37 1.31 -12.05
C ALA A 159 10.82 2.31 -13.13
N ALA A 160 10.84 3.61 -12.82
CA ALA A 160 11.26 4.65 -13.76
C ALA A 160 12.71 4.47 -14.20
N PHE A 161 13.63 4.29 -13.24
CA PHE A 161 15.05 4.03 -13.54
C PHE A 161 15.23 2.70 -14.27
N SER A 162 14.63 1.62 -13.77
CA SER A 162 14.69 0.30 -14.41
C SER A 162 14.25 0.36 -15.89
N ALA A 163 13.11 1.00 -16.16
CA ALA A 163 12.56 1.11 -17.51
C ALA A 163 13.34 2.07 -18.41
N PHE A 164 13.89 3.15 -17.86
CA PHE A 164 14.76 4.06 -18.59
C PHE A 164 16.00 3.34 -19.15
N PHE A 165 16.45 2.28 -18.50
CA PHE A 165 17.56 1.44 -18.98
C PHE A 165 17.12 0.08 -19.55
N GLY A 166 15.84 -0.03 -19.91
CA GLY A 166 15.30 -1.12 -20.74
C GLY A 166 14.78 -2.34 -19.98
N CYS A 167 14.59 -2.27 -18.66
CA CYS A 167 13.99 -3.34 -17.88
C CYS A 167 12.61 -2.93 -17.31
N LYS A 168 11.54 -3.63 -17.71
CA LYS A 168 10.17 -3.45 -17.18
C LYS A 168 9.68 -4.67 -16.39
N ASP A 169 10.59 -5.55 -15.97
CA ASP A 169 10.27 -6.80 -15.28
C ASP A 169 9.75 -6.51 -13.85
N LYS A 170 8.44 -6.72 -13.65
CA LYS A 170 7.76 -6.45 -12.38
C LYS A 170 8.29 -7.30 -11.22
N GLU A 171 8.81 -8.51 -11.47
CA GLU A 171 9.35 -9.37 -10.42
C GLU A 171 10.70 -8.84 -9.90
N ARG A 172 11.54 -8.30 -10.78
CA ARG A 172 12.77 -7.62 -10.34
C ARG A 172 12.47 -6.30 -9.65
N ILE A 173 11.51 -5.54 -10.18
CA ILE A 173 11.13 -4.23 -9.64
C ILE A 173 10.57 -4.37 -8.22
N VAL A 174 9.65 -5.31 -7.98
CA VAL A 174 9.10 -5.52 -6.63
C VAL A 174 10.21 -5.93 -5.67
N ALA A 175 11.09 -6.87 -6.05
CA ALA A 175 12.18 -7.32 -5.20
C ALA A 175 13.16 -6.19 -4.83
N ALA A 176 13.55 -5.38 -5.80
CA ALA A 176 14.42 -4.22 -5.56
C ALA A 176 13.72 -3.12 -4.76
N ALA A 177 12.42 -2.90 -5.00
CA ALA A 177 11.63 -1.95 -4.22
C ALA A 177 11.47 -2.39 -2.76
N GLN A 178 11.35 -3.69 -2.49
CA GLN A 178 11.34 -4.22 -1.12
C GLN A 178 12.66 -3.95 -0.41
N LEU A 179 13.80 -4.21 -1.08
CA LEU A 179 15.12 -3.94 -0.53
C LEU A 179 15.34 -2.44 -0.30
N ALA A 180 14.97 -1.58 -1.26
CA ALA A 180 15.07 -0.14 -1.13
C ALA A 180 14.26 0.38 0.05
N HIS A 181 13.01 -0.07 0.18
CA HIS A 181 12.10 0.36 1.24
C HIS A 181 12.56 -0.13 2.61
N ALA A 182 12.99 -1.39 2.73
CA ALA A 182 13.52 -1.95 3.97
C ALA A 182 14.80 -1.22 4.43
N THR A 183 15.70 -0.91 3.49
CA THR A 183 16.95 -0.18 3.75
C THR A 183 16.65 1.25 4.22
N ALA A 184 15.79 1.97 3.51
CA ALA A 184 15.40 3.33 3.88
C ALA A 184 14.67 3.39 5.24
N GLN A 185 13.87 2.37 5.57
CA GLN A 185 13.20 2.26 6.88
C GLN A 185 14.09 1.73 8.00
N ARG A 186 15.29 1.21 7.68
CA ARG A 186 16.20 0.51 8.62
C ARG A 186 15.53 -0.68 9.32
N LYS A 187 14.53 -1.30 8.69
CA LYS A 187 13.83 -2.49 9.19
C LYS A 187 13.13 -3.22 8.06
N ILE A 188 13.03 -4.54 8.18
CA ILE A 188 12.25 -5.37 7.25
C ILE A 188 10.80 -5.37 7.71
N GLY A 189 9.94 -4.68 6.95
CA GLY A 189 8.49 -4.71 7.14
C GLY A 189 7.85 -5.99 6.61
N SER A 190 6.52 -6.01 6.57
CA SER A 190 5.76 -7.10 5.95
C SER A 190 5.86 -7.14 4.42
N GLY A 191 6.16 -6.01 3.77
CA GLY A 191 6.28 -5.92 2.31
C GLY A 191 4.97 -5.90 1.52
N PHE A 192 3.80 -6.05 2.16
CA PHE A 192 2.51 -6.01 1.43
C PHE A 192 2.26 -4.69 0.71
N ASP A 193 2.78 -3.57 1.23
CA ASP A 193 2.58 -2.23 0.69
C ASP A 193 3.35 -2.03 -0.62
N VAL A 194 4.62 -2.41 -0.66
CA VAL A 194 5.42 -2.42 -1.90
C VAL A 194 4.90 -3.45 -2.89
N SER A 195 4.55 -4.65 -2.42
CA SER A 195 3.97 -5.70 -3.28
C SER A 195 2.69 -5.21 -3.96
N ALA A 196 1.79 -4.56 -3.20
CA ALA A 196 0.54 -4.02 -3.73
C ALA A 196 0.80 -2.84 -4.69
N ALA A 197 1.76 -1.95 -4.38
CA ALA A 197 2.13 -0.86 -5.26
C ALA A 197 2.63 -1.35 -6.64
N VAL A 198 3.29 -2.52 -6.71
CA VAL A 198 3.74 -3.09 -7.99
C VAL A 198 2.68 -3.97 -8.66
N ARG A 199 2.00 -4.83 -7.91
CA ARG A 199 1.16 -5.91 -8.44
C ARG A 199 -0.36 -5.64 -8.38
N GLY A 200 -0.80 -4.61 -7.65
CA GLY A 200 -2.21 -4.26 -7.49
C GLY A 200 -2.87 -4.91 -6.27
N SER A 201 -4.20 -4.84 -6.21
CA SER A 201 -5.00 -5.47 -5.16
C SER A 201 -4.79 -6.99 -5.09
N GLN A 202 -4.55 -7.50 -3.88
CA GLN A 202 -4.13 -8.89 -3.69
C GLN A 202 -4.37 -9.42 -2.29
N SER A 203 -4.45 -10.75 -2.19
CA SER A 203 -4.13 -11.47 -0.97
C SER A 203 -2.61 -11.67 -0.89
N TYR A 204 -2.04 -11.62 0.32
CA TYR A 204 -0.60 -11.56 0.52
C TYR A 204 -0.13 -12.23 1.82
N VAL A 205 0.97 -12.98 1.76
CA VAL A 205 1.74 -13.48 2.89
C VAL A 205 3.19 -13.01 2.72
N ARG A 206 3.79 -12.46 3.78
CA ARG A 206 5.15 -11.89 3.73
C ARG A 206 6.21 -12.89 3.29
N PHE A 207 7.23 -12.39 2.60
CA PHE A 207 8.48 -13.12 2.34
C PHE A 207 9.28 -13.33 3.64
N SER A 208 10.20 -14.30 3.61
CA SER A 208 11.22 -14.50 4.64
C SER A 208 12.35 -13.47 4.46
N PRO A 209 12.87 -12.85 5.55
CA PRO A 209 13.99 -11.91 5.48
C PRO A 209 15.17 -12.39 4.61
N ASP A 210 15.51 -13.68 4.72
CA ASP A 210 16.58 -14.36 3.98
C ASP A 210 16.42 -14.26 2.45
N SER A 211 15.20 -14.08 1.94
CA SER A 211 14.97 -13.86 0.51
C SER A 211 15.52 -12.54 0.00
N LEU A 212 15.58 -11.49 0.84
CA LEU A 212 16.21 -10.22 0.46
C LEU A 212 17.73 -10.33 0.41
N GLU A 213 18.32 -11.15 1.29
CA GLU A 213 19.78 -11.39 1.33
C GLU A 213 20.28 -12.14 0.09
N ARG A 214 19.38 -12.87 -0.59
CA ARG A 214 19.67 -13.60 -1.84
C ARG A 214 19.55 -12.75 -3.11
N LEU A 215 19.24 -11.45 -2.98
CA LEU A 215 19.20 -10.57 -4.16
C LEU A 215 20.59 -10.44 -4.80
N PRO A 216 20.65 -10.19 -6.12
CA PRO A 216 21.93 -10.11 -6.85
C PRO A 216 22.73 -8.82 -6.55
N PHE A 217 22.29 -8.03 -5.58
CA PHE A 217 22.98 -6.84 -5.12
C PHE A 217 22.62 -6.55 -3.66
N VAL A 218 23.46 -5.76 -3.01
CA VAL A 218 23.25 -5.24 -1.65
C VAL A 218 23.34 -3.72 -1.66
N ILE A 219 22.73 -3.08 -0.67
CA ILE A 219 22.80 -1.63 -0.49
C ILE A 219 23.67 -1.31 0.72
N GLU A 220 24.60 -0.37 0.57
CA GLU A 220 25.53 0.08 1.60
C GLU A 220 25.51 1.61 1.70
N ASN A 221 25.51 2.14 2.92
CA ASN A 221 25.67 3.58 3.14
C ASN A 221 27.14 3.96 3.03
N ILE A 222 27.45 5.06 2.34
CA ILE A 222 28.80 5.62 2.23
C ILE A 222 28.84 7.04 2.81
N SER A 223 30.03 7.61 2.93
CA SER A 223 30.26 8.88 3.64
C SER A 223 29.44 10.07 3.09
N ASN A 224 29.15 10.10 1.79
CA ASN A 224 28.40 11.19 1.15
C ASN A 224 27.27 10.69 0.24
N GLY A 225 26.68 9.53 0.54
CA GLY A 225 25.66 8.94 -0.33
C GLY A 225 25.34 7.48 -0.04
N ILE A 226 24.87 6.79 -1.07
CA ILE A 226 24.48 5.37 -1.01
C ILE A 226 25.05 4.61 -2.20
N MET A 227 25.34 3.33 -2.01
CA MET A 227 25.90 2.45 -3.04
C MET A 227 25.07 1.17 -3.16
N ALA A 228 24.79 0.75 -4.39
CA ALA A 228 24.37 -0.61 -4.69
C ALA A 228 25.58 -1.40 -5.24
N ARG A 229 25.89 -2.53 -4.63
CA ARG A 229 27.01 -3.40 -5.02
C ARG A 229 26.50 -4.76 -5.46
N ARG A 230 26.92 -5.20 -6.64
CA ARG A 230 26.60 -6.54 -7.17
C ARG A 230 27.08 -7.63 -6.20
N SER A 231 26.19 -8.56 -5.88
CA SER A 231 26.50 -9.73 -5.04
C SER A 231 27.23 -10.77 -5.87
N ARG A 232 28.34 -11.32 -5.35
CA ARG A 232 29.14 -12.36 -6.02
C ARG A 232 28.71 -13.78 -5.65
N THR A 233 27.57 -13.95 -4.97
CA THR A 233 27.08 -15.27 -4.54
C THR A 233 26.50 -16.05 -5.71
N SER A 234 26.87 -17.32 -5.86
CA SER A 234 26.40 -18.22 -6.94
C SER A 234 24.90 -18.56 -6.89
N PHE A 235 24.19 -18.17 -5.82
CA PHE A 235 22.78 -18.51 -5.58
C PHE A 235 21.85 -17.28 -5.59
N SER A 236 22.24 -16.20 -6.29
CA SER A 236 21.41 -14.99 -6.35
C SER A 236 20.09 -15.24 -7.09
N SER A 237 19.00 -14.71 -6.56
CA SER A 237 17.66 -14.83 -7.12
C SER A 237 16.90 -13.52 -6.97
N TRP A 238 16.19 -13.11 -8.03
CA TRP A 238 15.22 -12.02 -7.95
C TRP A 238 13.89 -12.44 -7.33
N LYS A 239 13.67 -13.76 -7.18
CA LYS A 239 12.42 -14.31 -6.66
C LYS A 239 12.44 -14.29 -5.14
N LEU A 240 11.57 -13.47 -4.58
CA LEU A 240 11.22 -13.52 -3.18
C LEU A 240 10.19 -14.64 -2.92
N ASP A 241 10.17 -15.17 -1.70
CA ASP A 241 9.33 -16.31 -1.31
C ASP A 241 8.01 -15.90 -0.64
N GLU A 242 7.51 -14.68 -0.92
CA GLU A 242 6.12 -14.32 -0.60
C GLU A 242 5.12 -15.24 -1.32
N ILE A 243 3.91 -15.29 -0.77
CA ILE A 243 2.76 -15.90 -1.44
C ILE A 243 1.76 -14.78 -1.70
N TRP A 244 1.38 -14.60 -2.95
CA TRP A 244 0.39 -13.60 -3.34
C TRP A 244 -0.54 -14.12 -4.42
N LYS A 245 -1.76 -13.58 -4.44
CA LYS A 245 -2.77 -13.87 -5.47
C LYS A 245 -3.62 -12.63 -5.70
N THR A 246 -3.85 -12.27 -6.97
CA THR A 246 -4.76 -11.19 -7.34
C THR A 246 -6.13 -11.42 -6.70
N LEU A 247 -6.59 -10.42 -5.96
CA LEU A 247 -7.89 -10.42 -5.32
C LEU A 247 -8.39 -8.98 -5.30
N GLN A 248 -9.61 -8.79 -5.79
CA GLN A 248 -10.26 -7.49 -5.82
C GLN A 248 -11.51 -7.55 -4.97
N LEU A 249 -11.99 -6.38 -4.53
CA LEU A 249 -13.34 -6.29 -3.98
C LEU A 249 -14.36 -6.69 -5.05
N PRO A 250 -15.52 -7.23 -4.65
CA PRO A 250 -16.58 -7.57 -5.58
C PRO A 250 -17.01 -6.35 -6.41
N LEU A 251 -17.56 -6.59 -7.60
CA LEU A 251 -17.99 -5.53 -8.51
C LEU A 251 -18.91 -4.52 -7.79
N HIS A 252 -18.74 -3.21 -8.04
CA HIS A 252 -19.48 -2.12 -7.37
C HIS A 252 -19.33 -2.02 -5.84
N TRP A 253 -18.46 -2.80 -5.21
CA TRP A 253 -18.06 -2.54 -3.82
C TRP A 253 -16.96 -1.50 -3.80
N ASN A 254 -17.20 -0.41 -3.09
CA ASN A 254 -16.30 0.73 -2.99
C ASN A 254 -15.65 0.79 -1.61
N ILE A 255 -14.51 1.48 -1.52
CA ILE A 255 -13.91 1.88 -0.25
C ILE A 255 -14.16 3.38 -0.05
N VAL A 256 -14.55 3.74 1.15
CA VAL A 256 -14.49 5.12 1.67
C VAL A 256 -13.34 5.18 2.65
N LEU A 257 -12.46 6.16 2.48
CA LEU A 257 -11.33 6.41 3.38
C LEU A 257 -11.57 7.70 4.13
N GLY A 258 -11.40 7.69 5.44
CA GLY A 258 -11.66 8.84 6.29
C GLY A 258 -10.44 9.15 7.13
N LYS A 259 -10.13 10.44 7.32
CA LYS A 259 -9.11 10.90 8.24
C LYS A 259 -9.74 11.58 9.45
N THR A 260 -9.23 11.30 10.64
CA THR A 260 -9.68 11.96 11.88
C THR A 260 -8.71 13.06 12.31
N LEU A 261 -9.20 14.06 13.07
CA LEU A 261 -8.42 15.27 13.44
C LEU A 261 -7.28 15.00 14.41
N SER A 262 -7.48 14.05 15.31
CA SER A 262 -6.51 13.67 16.33
C SER A 262 -5.48 12.73 15.72
N GLY A 263 -4.40 13.20 15.10
CA GLY A 263 -3.31 12.29 14.72
C GLY A 263 -2.68 11.65 15.96
N SER A 264 -2.36 10.36 15.92
CA SER A 264 -1.69 9.67 17.02
C SER A 264 -0.28 9.25 16.66
N ASP A 265 0.64 9.32 17.63
CA ASP A 265 1.98 8.77 17.43
C ASP A 265 1.95 7.24 17.55
N THR A 266 1.73 6.58 16.43
CA THR A 266 1.63 5.11 16.33
C THR A 266 2.98 4.41 16.20
N ARG A 267 4.10 5.16 16.32
CA ARG A 267 5.47 4.65 16.06
C ARG A 267 5.81 3.38 16.84
N ASP A 268 5.28 3.24 18.05
CA ASP A 268 5.58 2.13 18.96
C ASP A 268 4.52 1.02 19.00
N PHE A 269 3.38 1.17 18.30
CA PHE A 269 2.28 0.21 18.41
C PHE A 269 2.70 -1.19 17.97
N VAL A 270 3.39 -1.29 16.83
CA VAL A 270 3.92 -2.56 16.32
C VAL A 270 4.86 -3.19 17.33
N ARG A 271 5.76 -2.42 17.94
CA ARG A 271 6.71 -2.93 18.94
C ARG A 271 5.98 -3.51 20.16
N LYS A 272 5.00 -2.78 20.71
CA LYS A 272 4.23 -3.23 21.88
C LYS A 272 3.39 -4.47 21.59
N VAL A 273 2.70 -4.53 20.44
CA VAL A 273 1.91 -5.72 20.04
C VAL A 273 2.80 -6.94 19.86
N MET A 274 3.97 -6.78 19.23
CA MET A 274 4.90 -7.90 19.07
C MET A 274 5.52 -8.34 20.41
N GLN A 275 5.75 -7.42 21.35
CA GLN A 275 6.18 -7.75 22.72
C GLN A 275 5.10 -8.51 23.48
N TRP A 276 3.84 -8.07 23.42
CA TRP A 276 2.70 -8.77 24.02
C TRP A 276 2.56 -10.18 23.45
N LYS A 277 2.64 -10.33 22.13
CA LYS A 277 2.60 -11.63 21.46
C LYS A 277 3.78 -12.53 21.88
N ALA A 278 4.98 -11.97 21.96
CA ALA A 278 6.19 -12.71 22.34
C ALA A 278 6.19 -13.19 23.81
N ALA A 279 5.30 -12.64 24.66
CA ALA A 279 5.10 -13.15 26.01
C ALA A 279 4.42 -14.54 26.04
N ASP A 280 3.87 -14.98 24.90
CA ASP A 280 3.37 -16.34 24.67
C ASP A 280 2.34 -16.82 25.72
N SER A 281 1.46 -15.92 26.15
CA SER A 281 0.34 -16.27 27.03
C SER A 281 -0.75 -17.03 26.26
N GLU A 282 -1.50 -17.88 26.96
CA GLU A 282 -2.64 -18.62 26.38
C GLU A 282 -3.64 -17.67 25.70
N GLU A 283 -3.92 -16.52 26.33
CA GLU A 283 -4.81 -15.48 25.78
C GLU A 283 -4.25 -14.87 24.48
N ALA A 284 -2.93 -14.61 24.42
CA ALA A 284 -2.32 -14.08 23.21
C ALA A 284 -2.36 -15.08 22.06
N LEU A 285 -2.10 -16.36 22.34
CA LEU A 285 -2.21 -17.45 21.38
C LEU A 285 -3.65 -17.62 20.87
N GLU A 286 -4.64 -17.56 21.75
CA GLU A 286 -6.06 -17.67 21.40
C GLU A 286 -6.49 -16.53 20.47
N VAL A 287 -6.26 -15.28 20.87
CA VAL A 287 -6.61 -14.09 20.08
C VAL A 287 -5.91 -14.10 18.72
N TRP A 288 -4.60 -14.40 18.70
CA TRP A 288 -3.81 -14.43 17.48
C TRP A 288 -4.25 -15.55 16.53
N SER A 289 -4.47 -16.76 17.05
CA SER A 289 -4.95 -17.90 16.26
C SER A 289 -6.33 -17.63 15.68
N ARG A 290 -7.24 -17.08 16.50
CA ARG A 290 -8.59 -16.73 16.06
C ARG A 290 -8.58 -15.66 14.96
N LEU A 291 -7.82 -14.58 15.14
CA LEU A 291 -7.62 -13.57 14.09
C LEU A 291 -7.05 -14.18 12.81
N SER A 292 -6.07 -15.08 12.91
CA SER A 292 -5.48 -15.76 11.75
C SER A 292 -6.52 -16.59 10.98
N GLN A 293 -7.40 -17.31 11.68
CA GLN A 293 -8.50 -18.08 11.10
C GLN A 293 -9.55 -17.19 10.44
N LEU A 294 -9.98 -16.13 11.12
CA LEU A 294 -10.97 -15.19 10.60
C LEU A 294 -10.45 -14.43 9.38
N ASN A 295 -9.17 -14.05 9.37
CA ASN A 295 -8.54 -13.43 8.20
C ASN A 295 -8.62 -14.33 6.98
N ARG A 296 -8.27 -15.62 7.12
CA ARG A 296 -8.41 -16.61 6.03
C ARG A 296 -9.86 -16.76 5.57
N LYS A 297 -10.80 -16.85 6.51
CA LYS A 297 -12.23 -16.99 6.23
C LYS A 297 -12.77 -15.78 5.46
N LEU A 298 -12.49 -14.57 5.93
CA LEU A 298 -12.95 -13.32 5.30
C LEU A 298 -12.43 -13.19 3.87
N ILE A 299 -11.13 -13.47 3.67
CA ILE A 299 -10.51 -13.45 2.34
C ILE A 299 -11.16 -14.49 1.43
N GLY A 300 -11.39 -15.72 1.92
CA GLY A 300 -12.08 -16.77 1.16
C GLY A 300 -13.50 -16.38 0.75
N CYS A 301 -14.27 -15.74 1.63
CA CYS A 301 -15.62 -15.27 1.30
C CYS A 301 -15.60 -14.12 0.27
N ILE A 302 -14.66 -13.17 0.39
CA ILE A 302 -14.49 -12.10 -0.59
C ILE A 302 -14.11 -12.69 -1.95
N GLU A 303 -13.18 -13.65 -1.97
CA GLU A 303 -12.78 -14.34 -3.20
C GLU A 303 -13.94 -15.08 -3.85
N GLN A 304 -14.72 -15.84 -3.07
CA GLN A 304 -15.92 -16.52 -3.54
C GLN A 304 -16.92 -15.54 -4.17
N LEU A 305 -17.15 -14.40 -3.51
CA LEU A 305 -18.10 -13.39 -3.98
C LEU A 305 -17.60 -12.67 -5.24
N SER A 306 -16.32 -12.32 -5.30
CA SER A 306 -15.69 -11.71 -6.48
C SER A 306 -15.70 -12.67 -7.68
N ASN A 307 -15.44 -13.97 -7.46
CA ASN A 307 -15.55 -14.99 -8.50
C ASN A 307 -16.99 -15.15 -8.98
N PHE A 308 -17.97 -15.14 -8.07
CA PHE A 308 -19.39 -15.18 -8.43
C PHE A 308 -19.76 -13.97 -9.30
N ALA A 309 -19.34 -12.76 -8.92
CA ALA A 309 -19.59 -11.53 -9.66
C ALA A 309 -19.00 -11.57 -11.09
N LEU A 310 -17.79 -12.11 -11.25
CA LEU A 310 -17.13 -12.24 -12.56
C LEU A 310 -17.90 -13.14 -13.53
N HIS A 311 -18.56 -14.19 -13.04
CA HIS A 311 -19.28 -15.16 -13.88
C HIS A 311 -20.78 -14.84 -14.02
N ASN A 312 -21.34 -13.97 -13.17
CA ASN A 312 -22.77 -13.69 -13.09
C ASN A 312 -23.06 -12.19 -12.98
N ALA A 313 -22.45 -11.37 -13.84
CA ALA A 313 -22.45 -9.90 -13.71
C ALA A 313 -23.85 -9.27 -13.55
N GLU A 314 -24.81 -9.62 -14.42
CA GLU A 314 -26.18 -9.05 -14.38
C GLU A 314 -26.95 -9.44 -13.10
N VAL A 315 -26.84 -10.71 -12.70
CA VAL A 315 -27.46 -11.21 -11.45
C VAL A 315 -26.81 -10.52 -10.26
N PHE A 316 -25.48 -10.40 -10.26
CA PHE A 316 -24.73 -9.75 -9.19
C PHE A 316 -25.04 -8.26 -9.08
N GLU A 317 -25.24 -7.56 -10.19
CA GLU A 317 -25.68 -6.16 -10.21
C GLU A 317 -27.06 -6.01 -9.57
N THR A 318 -28.00 -6.90 -9.91
CA THR A 318 -29.34 -6.94 -9.29
C THR A 318 -29.26 -7.15 -7.78
N LEU A 319 -28.43 -8.11 -7.34
CA LEU A 319 -28.19 -8.39 -5.92
C LEU A 319 -27.56 -7.20 -5.19
N ASN A 320 -26.57 -6.54 -5.80
CA ASN A 320 -25.90 -5.37 -5.22
C ASN A 320 -26.82 -4.15 -5.12
N ASN A 321 -27.67 -3.91 -6.11
CA ASN A 321 -28.65 -2.82 -6.09
C ASN A 321 -29.60 -2.97 -4.90
N ALA A 322 -30.07 -4.19 -4.63
CA ALA A 322 -30.84 -4.49 -3.43
C ALA A 322 -30.00 -4.33 -2.16
N LEU A 323 -28.76 -4.85 -2.14
CA LEU A 323 -27.89 -4.86 -0.98
C LEU A 323 -27.46 -3.44 -0.53
N GLY A 324 -27.29 -2.51 -1.46
CA GLY A 324 -26.98 -1.09 -1.17
C GLY A 324 -28.02 -0.39 -0.30
N ASN A 325 -29.25 -0.91 -0.26
CA ASN A 325 -30.34 -0.38 0.55
C ASN A 325 -30.51 -1.08 1.91
N ILE A 326 -29.63 -2.03 2.25
CA ILE A 326 -29.76 -2.85 3.46
C ILE A 326 -28.89 -2.30 4.59
N CYS A 327 -29.50 -2.08 5.75
CA CYS A 327 -28.78 -1.96 7.03
C CYS A 327 -28.50 -3.37 7.58
N PHE A 328 -27.24 -3.67 7.86
CA PHE A 328 -26.85 -4.99 8.35
C PHE A 328 -27.10 -5.12 9.86
N GLY A 329 -28.12 -5.90 10.22
CA GLY A 329 -28.51 -6.27 11.57
C GLY A 329 -29.20 -7.64 11.59
N ASP A 330 -29.75 -8.10 12.72
CA ASP A 330 -30.20 -9.50 12.87
C ASP A 330 -31.26 -9.95 11.85
N ASN A 331 -32.08 -9.03 11.33
CA ASN A 331 -33.16 -9.31 10.37
C ASN A 331 -32.80 -8.98 8.91
N TRP A 332 -31.56 -8.58 8.60
CA TRP A 332 -31.19 -8.05 7.28
C TRP A 332 -31.53 -9.01 6.12
N LYS A 333 -31.34 -10.32 6.32
CA LYS A 333 -31.66 -11.36 5.30
C LYS A 333 -33.16 -11.37 4.97
N SER A 334 -34.03 -11.20 5.96
CA SER A 334 -35.48 -11.15 5.75
C SER A 334 -35.88 -9.89 4.98
N VAL A 335 -35.31 -8.74 5.33
CA VAL A 335 -35.55 -7.46 4.62
C VAL A 335 -35.05 -7.55 3.18
N PHE A 336 -33.84 -8.08 2.98
CA PHE A 336 -33.25 -8.27 1.65
C PHE A 336 -34.17 -9.09 0.73
N ARG A 337 -34.73 -10.21 1.22
CA ARG A 337 -35.66 -11.06 0.46
C ARG A 337 -36.93 -10.34 0.00
N THR A 338 -37.35 -9.28 0.69
CA THR A 338 -38.56 -8.53 0.32
C THR A 338 -38.34 -7.55 -0.83
N HIS A 339 -37.10 -7.36 -1.29
CA HIS A 339 -36.79 -6.42 -2.35
C HIS A 339 -37.38 -6.87 -3.68
N SER A 340 -38.19 -6.02 -4.32
CA SER A 340 -38.92 -6.33 -5.55
C SER A 340 -38.02 -6.75 -6.71
N GLN A 341 -36.76 -6.28 -6.73
CA GLN A 341 -35.76 -6.62 -7.74
C GLN A 341 -35.29 -8.07 -7.68
N LEU A 342 -35.51 -8.78 -6.56
CA LEU A 342 -35.07 -10.17 -6.38
C LEU A 342 -36.13 -11.19 -6.84
N VAL A 343 -37.33 -10.72 -7.20
CA VAL A 343 -38.43 -11.59 -7.65
C VAL A 343 -38.00 -12.32 -8.92
N GLY A 344 -38.05 -13.65 -8.88
CA GLY A 344 -37.70 -14.51 -10.02
C GLY A 344 -36.25 -15.00 -10.04
N LEU A 345 -35.40 -14.55 -9.11
CA LEU A 345 -34.07 -15.14 -8.94
C LEU A 345 -34.13 -16.54 -8.32
N PRO A 346 -33.26 -17.47 -8.71
CA PRO A 346 -33.17 -18.80 -8.09
C PRO A 346 -32.86 -18.71 -6.59
N GLU A 347 -33.60 -19.47 -5.76
CA GLU A 347 -33.48 -19.42 -4.30
C GLU A 347 -32.10 -19.89 -3.80
N ASP A 348 -31.47 -20.83 -4.51
CA ASP A 348 -30.12 -21.31 -4.21
C ASP A 348 -29.07 -20.20 -4.40
N ILE A 349 -29.20 -19.38 -5.45
CA ILE A 349 -28.34 -18.20 -5.68
C ILE A 349 -28.55 -17.17 -4.57
N LEU A 350 -29.81 -16.87 -4.22
CA LEU A 350 -30.14 -15.93 -3.14
C LEU A 350 -29.54 -16.39 -1.82
N LEU A 351 -29.75 -17.66 -1.45
CA LEU A 351 -29.20 -18.26 -0.23
C LEU A 351 -27.68 -18.19 -0.20
N LEU A 352 -27.01 -18.62 -1.27
CA LEU A 352 -25.55 -18.61 -1.35
C LEU A 352 -25.00 -17.18 -1.21
N PHE A 353 -25.60 -16.20 -1.90
CA PHE A 353 -25.23 -14.80 -1.79
C PHE A 353 -25.41 -14.27 -0.38
N MET A 354 -26.60 -14.49 0.22
CA MET A 354 -26.91 -14.03 1.58
C MET A 354 -25.97 -14.63 2.63
N GLU A 355 -25.68 -15.93 2.56
CA GLU A 355 -24.77 -16.59 3.50
C GLU A 355 -23.33 -16.10 3.32
N THR A 356 -22.89 -15.87 2.08
CA THR A 356 -21.54 -15.35 1.81
C THR A 356 -21.39 -13.93 2.35
N VAL A 357 -22.36 -13.04 2.09
CA VAL A 357 -22.35 -11.66 2.60
C VAL A 357 -22.48 -11.63 4.12
N ASP A 358 -23.33 -12.47 4.72
CA ASP A 358 -23.46 -12.59 6.18
C ASP A 358 -22.13 -13.01 6.82
N SER A 359 -21.45 -13.96 6.19
CA SER A 359 -20.13 -14.43 6.61
C SER A 359 -19.09 -13.30 6.52
N ILE A 360 -19.09 -12.50 5.45
CA ILE A 360 -18.22 -11.32 5.31
C ILE A 360 -18.48 -10.32 6.44
N PHE A 361 -19.74 -9.92 6.64
CA PHE A 361 -20.14 -8.95 7.66
C PHE A 361 -19.75 -9.41 9.08
N LYS A 362 -20.16 -10.63 9.46
CA LYS A 362 -19.88 -11.18 10.80
C LYS A 362 -18.39 -11.38 11.04
N THR A 363 -17.68 -11.96 10.08
CA THR A 363 -16.23 -12.21 10.21
C THR A 363 -15.46 -10.90 10.28
N GLY A 364 -15.83 -9.89 9.48
CA GLY A 364 -15.23 -8.56 9.52
C GLY A 364 -15.43 -7.86 10.86
N ARG A 365 -16.66 -7.89 11.40
CA ARG A 365 -16.97 -7.35 12.72
C ARG A 365 -16.17 -8.05 13.82
N GLU A 366 -16.09 -9.37 13.78
CA GLU A 366 -15.32 -10.16 14.76
C GLU A 366 -13.81 -9.86 14.68
N CYS A 367 -13.24 -9.78 13.46
CA CYS A 367 -11.86 -9.35 13.26
C CYS A 367 -11.58 -7.98 13.91
N ARG A 368 -12.46 -7.00 13.68
CA ARG A 368 -12.33 -5.66 14.25
C ARG A 368 -12.37 -5.68 15.78
N MET A 369 -13.32 -6.42 16.37
CA MET A 369 -13.42 -6.58 17.82
C MET A 369 -12.17 -7.23 18.44
N LEU A 370 -11.62 -8.26 17.79
CA LEU A 370 -10.40 -8.92 18.25
C LEU A 370 -9.15 -8.06 18.07
N LEU A 371 -9.06 -7.24 17.00
CA LEU A 371 -8.00 -6.24 16.87
C LEU A 371 -8.06 -5.19 17.98
N SER A 372 -9.26 -4.74 18.36
CA SER A 372 -9.46 -3.85 19.51
C SER A 372 -9.06 -4.52 20.83
N LEU A 373 -9.43 -5.79 21.04
CA LEU A 373 -9.02 -6.57 22.21
C LEU A 373 -7.50 -6.74 22.28
N MET A 374 -6.86 -7.16 21.18
CA MET A 374 -5.41 -7.26 21.06
C MET A 374 -4.74 -5.93 21.42
N GLY A 375 -5.32 -4.81 21.00
CA GLY A 375 -4.80 -3.49 21.36
C GLY A 375 -4.82 -3.24 22.86
N ARG A 376 -5.95 -3.50 23.53
CA ARG A 376 -6.07 -3.37 24.99
C ARG A 376 -5.08 -4.26 25.73
N LEU A 377 -4.95 -5.52 25.32
CA LEU A 377 -4.03 -6.48 25.93
C LEU A 377 -2.55 -6.10 25.74
N ALA A 378 -2.22 -5.46 24.61
CA ALA A 378 -0.89 -4.97 24.29
C ALA A 378 -0.61 -3.52 24.76
N ASP A 379 -1.50 -2.92 25.55
CA ASP A 379 -1.38 -1.53 26.03
C ASP A 379 -1.19 -0.51 24.88
N VAL A 380 -2.00 -0.66 23.82
CA VAL A 380 -2.06 0.24 22.68
C VAL A 380 -3.50 0.48 22.21
N SER A 381 -3.79 1.71 21.80
CA SER A 381 -5.12 2.06 21.30
C SER A 381 -5.24 1.79 19.80
N ILE A 382 -5.22 0.51 19.38
CA ILE A 382 -5.40 0.13 17.96
C ILE A 382 -6.69 0.71 17.42
N GLU A 383 -7.81 0.48 18.11
CA GLU A 383 -9.08 1.13 17.84
C GLU A 383 -9.57 1.82 19.13
N PRO A 384 -9.35 3.13 19.26
CA PRO A 384 -9.81 3.90 20.40
C PRO A 384 -11.35 3.97 20.48
N CYS A 385 -11.91 4.14 21.69
CA CYS A 385 -13.36 4.14 21.91
C CYS A 385 -14.13 5.13 21.03
N SER A 386 -13.55 6.30 20.73
CA SER A 386 -14.17 7.30 19.85
C SER A 386 -14.30 6.78 18.42
N LEU A 387 -13.28 6.07 17.90
CA LEU A 387 -13.36 5.42 16.60
C LEU A 387 -14.30 4.22 16.63
N THR A 388 -14.34 3.47 17.74
CA THR A 388 -15.31 2.38 17.89
C THR A 388 -16.75 2.88 17.73
N SER A 389 -17.10 3.97 18.42
CA SER A 389 -18.42 4.59 18.28
C SER A 389 -18.69 5.08 16.85
N LEU A 390 -17.74 5.76 16.21
CA LEU A 390 -17.88 6.24 14.83
C LEU A 390 -18.11 5.08 13.85
N LEU A 391 -17.31 4.02 13.97
CA LEU A 391 -17.34 2.87 13.05
C LEU A 391 -18.59 2.01 13.28
N ASP A 392 -19.06 1.86 14.52
CA ASP A 392 -20.31 1.15 14.82
C ASP A 392 -21.53 1.86 14.23
N GLN A 393 -21.57 3.20 14.31
CA GLN A 393 -22.61 4.01 13.66
C GLN A 393 -22.47 3.97 12.13
N THR A 394 -21.24 3.95 11.61
CA THR A 394 -20.99 3.81 10.16
C THR A 394 -21.55 2.49 9.61
N LEU A 395 -21.44 1.39 10.36
CA LEU A 395 -22.02 0.09 9.97
C LEU A 395 -23.56 0.09 9.92
N GLN A 396 -24.22 1.06 10.56
CA GLN A 396 -25.69 1.20 10.47
C GLN A 396 -26.14 1.89 9.17
N ILE A 397 -25.22 2.43 8.38
CA ILE A 397 -25.54 3.08 7.11
C ILE A 397 -25.89 2.02 6.06
N PRO A 398 -27.01 2.18 5.32
CA PRO A 398 -27.40 1.25 4.27
C PRO A 398 -26.26 0.94 3.28
N GLY A 399 -26.03 -0.35 3.04
CA GLY A 399 -24.99 -0.85 2.14
C GLY A 399 -23.57 -0.82 2.70
N CYS A 400 -23.35 -0.44 3.97
CA CYS A 400 -22.04 -0.55 4.62
C CYS A 400 -21.80 -1.96 5.18
N ILE A 401 -20.76 -2.64 4.70
CA ILE A 401 -20.51 -4.07 5.02
C ILE A 401 -19.33 -4.26 5.96
N LEU A 402 -18.25 -3.49 5.75
CA LEU A 402 -17.05 -3.59 6.58
C LEU A 402 -16.62 -2.18 6.98
N VAL A 403 -16.05 -2.08 8.17
CA VAL A 403 -15.38 -0.87 8.64
C VAL A 403 -14.15 -1.27 9.43
N GLY A 404 -13.19 -0.37 9.55
CA GLY A 404 -12.04 -0.59 10.40
C GLY A 404 -11.04 0.54 10.37
N VAL A 405 -9.95 0.31 11.09
CA VAL A 405 -8.78 1.19 11.13
C VAL A 405 -7.66 0.56 10.29
N PRO A 406 -7.17 1.21 9.23
CA PRO A 406 -6.11 0.65 8.40
C PRO A 406 -4.73 0.79 9.08
N GLY A 407 -3.81 -0.11 8.75
CA GLY A 407 -2.42 -0.02 9.21
C GLY A 407 -2.25 -0.37 10.68
N ALA A 408 -1.52 0.48 11.43
CA ALA A 408 -1.32 0.28 12.87
C ALA A 408 -2.57 0.64 13.70
N GLY A 409 -3.55 1.33 13.11
CA GLY A 409 -4.68 1.88 13.86
C GLY A 409 -4.31 3.19 14.56
N GLY A 410 -4.85 3.42 15.76
CA GLY A 410 -4.79 4.71 16.42
C GLY A 410 -5.89 5.64 15.92
N TYR A 411 -5.61 6.92 15.86
CA TYR A 411 -6.55 7.97 15.47
C TYR A 411 -6.23 8.56 14.08
N ASP A 412 -5.51 7.82 13.25
CA ASP A 412 -4.95 8.37 12.01
C ASP A 412 -5.94 8.32 10.84
N ALA A 413 -6.58 7.18 10.64
CA ALA A 413 -7.49 6.94 9.53
C ALA A 413 -8.50 5.85 9.85
N VAL A 414 -9.58 5.82 9.06
CA VAL A 414 -10.60 4.79 9.04
C VAL A 414 -10.92 4.40 7.60
N PHE A 415 -11.48 3.22 7.40
CA PHE A 415 -12.06 2.81 6.13
C PHE A 415 -13.46 2.22 6.33
N ALA A 416 -14.27 2.30 5.27
CA ALA A 416 -15.51 1.58 5.13
C ALA A 416 -15.55 0.90 3.75
N VAL A 417 -16.11 -0.31 3.68
CA VAL A 417 -16.45 -0.99 2.43
C VAL A 417 -17.96 -0.92 2.27
N VAL A 418 -18.40 -0.36 1.15
CA VAL A 418 -19.80 -0.04 0.88
C VAL A 418 -20.24 -0.57 -0.48
N VAL A 419 -21.53 -0.86 -0.64
CA VAL A 419 -22.12 -1.32 -1.91
C VAL A 419 -22.68 -0.13 -2.67
N GLY A 420 -22.08 0.17 -3.83
CA GLY A 420 -22.53 1.23 -4.71
C GLY A 420 -22.19 2.65 -4.26
N GLU A 421 -22.54 3.59 -5.14
CA GLU A 421 -22.19 5.00 -5.02
C GLU A 421 -23.10 5.76 -4.03
N ALA A 422 -24.36 5.32 -3.88
CA ALA A 422 -25.31 5.92 -2.94
C ALA A 422 -24.85 5.73 -1.49
N SER A 423 -24.54 4.49 -1.10
CA SER A 423 -24.02 4.15 0.24
C SER A 423 -22.70 4.86 0.52
N ARG A 424 -21.83 5.00 -0.48
CA ARG A 424 -20.60 5.79 -0.38
C ARG A 424 -20.89 7.23 0.04
N LYS A 425 -21.78 7.93 -0.67
CA LYS A 425 -22.15 9.32 -0.35
C LYS A 425 -22.77 9.44 1.05
N LEU A 426 -23.58 8.46 1.47
CA LEU A 426 -24.14 8.43 2.82
C LEU A 426 -23.03 8.35 3.89
N VAL A 427 -22.05 7.47 3.70
CA VAL A 427 -20.88 7.37 4.61
C VAL A 427 -20.06 8.65 4.60
N GLU A 428 -19.79 9.23 3.43
CA GLU A 428 -19.03 10.49 3.32
C GLU A 428 -19.70 11.65 4.05
N ASN A 429 -21.02 11.80 3.88
CA ASN A 429 -21.79 12.82 4.59
C ASN A 429 -21.78 12.59 6.10
N PHE A 430 -22.06 11.36 6.53
CA PHE A 430 -22.03 11.00 7.96
C PHE A 430 -20.66 11.28 8.59
N TRP A 431 -19.57 10.94 7.91
CA TRP A 431 -18.22 11.21 8.41
C TRP A 431 -17.93 12.70 8.51
N ASN A 432 -18.27 13.50 7.49
CA ASN A 432 -18.10 14.96 7.53
C ASN A 432 -18.83 15.58 8.74
N ASP A 433 -20.04 15.12 9.05
CA ASP A 433 -20.82 15.58 10.20
C ASP A 433 -20.22 15.14 11.55
N ASN A 434 -19.35 14.13 11.56
CA ASN A 434 -18.77 13.51 12.76
C ASN A 434 -17.24 13.67 12.86
N SER A 435 -16.70 14.78 12.35
CA SER A 435 -15.27 15.12 12.44
C SER A 435 -14.32 14.08 11.84
N CYS A 436 -14.79 13.36 10.82
CA CYS A 436 -14.01 12.45 10.00
C CYS A 436 -14.07 12.94 8.54
N PHE A 437 -12.92 13.19 7.92
CA PHE A 437 -12.83 13.84 6.62
C PHE A 437 -12.60 12.79 5.54
N PRO A 438 -13.58 12.53 4.65
CA PRO A 438 -13.42 11.58 3.56
C PRO A 438 -12.33 12.01 2.58
N LEU A 439 -11.55 11.05 2.10
CA LEU A 439 -10.56 11.24 1.04
C LEU A 439 -11.21 10.98 -0.33
N ALA A 440 -10.77 11.73 -1.35
CA ALA A 440 -11.26 11.54 -2.71
C ALA A 440 -10.74 10.26 -3.39
N SER A 441 -9.86 9.52 -2.71
CA SER A 441 -9.31 8.23 -3.17
C SER A 441 -10.42 7.21 -3.43
N ARG A 442 -10.26 6.41 -4.48
CA ARG A 442 -11.18 5.33 -4.88
C ARG A 442 -10.44 4.00 -4.95
N VAL A 443 -11.19 2.90 -5.03
CA VAL A 443 -10.60 1.59 -5.35
C VAL A 443 -10.07 1.62 -6.78
N ASP A 444 -8.82 1.24 -6.96
CA ASP A 444 -8.21 0.97 -8.27
C ASP A 444 -7.27 -0.21 -8.10
N SER A 445 -7.61 -1.34 -8.72
CA SER A 445 -6.84 -2.57 -8.56
C SER A 445 -5.58 -2.63 -9.42
N GLN A 446 -5.28 -1.59 -10.20
CA GLN A 446 -4.06 -1.53 -11.01
C GLN A 446 -2.84 -1.19 -10.16
N GLY A 447 -1.86 -2.11 -10.13
CA GLY A 447 -0.52 -1.88 -9.57
C GLY A 447 0.30 -0.88 -10.40
N LEU A 448 1.60 -1.12 -10.53
CA LEU A 448 2.51 -0.24 -11.27
C LEU A 448 2.11 -0.11 -12.75
N ILE A 449 2.07 1.14 -13.22
CA ILE A 449 1.78 1.53 -14.60
C ILE A 449 3.04 2.15 -15.22
N PHE A 450 3.38 1.71 -16.43
CA PHE A 450 4.31 2.39 -17.33
C PHE A 450 3.47 3.14 -18.35
N TYR A 451 3.64 4.46 -18.45
CA TYR A 451 2.98 5.24 -19.50
C TYR A 451 3.86 5.16 -20.74
N GLU A 452 3.26 4.86 -21.90
CA GLU A 452 3.97 4.86 -23.17
C GLU A 452 4.40 6.30 -23.52
N GLU A 453 5.55 6.43 -24.19
CA GLU A 453 6.08 7.72 -24.64
C GLU A 453 5.07 8.36 -25.61
N PHE A 454 4.69 9.61 -25.37
CA PHE A 454 3.84 10.42 -26.26
C PHE A 454 4.66 11.01 -27.41
#